data_AF-A0A497QTH5-F1
#
_entry.id   AF-A0A497QTH5-F1
#
_cell.length_a   1.000
_cell.length_b   1.000
_cell.length_c   1.000
_cell.angle_alpha   90.00
_cell.angle_beta   90.00
_cell.angle_gamma   90.00
#
_symmetry.space_group_name_H-M   'P 1'
#
loop_
_entity.id
_entity.type
_entity.pdbx_description
1 polymer ?
#
loop_
_entity_poly.entity_id
_entity_poly.type
_entity_poly.pdbx_seq_one_letter_code
_entity_poly.pdbx_strand_id
1 'polypeptide(L)'
;MSENKETEQPKGAPTYCKKEFLTDSPEQSTSSVVSFSGRVQWGKNDKPEPISFLEISNCHEKARLHQTYEMTDAEWVMQVKRLRDHINNYLTFLET
;
A
#
# COMPACT_ATOMS: atom_id res chain seq x y z
N MET A 1 -9.31 31.41 11.20
CA MET A 1 -9.64 30.04 11.64
C MET A 1 -10.62 29.51 10.63
N SER A 2 -10.19 28.61 9.75
CA SER A 2 -10.99 28.12 8.63
C SER A 2 -11.04 26.61 8.75
N GLU A 3 -12.25 26.09 8.88
CA GLU A 3 -12.58 24.73 9.29
C GLU A 3 -12.04 23.68 8.31
N ASN A 4 -11.34 22.67 8.84
CA ASN A 4 -10.99 21.45 8.12
C ASN A 4 -12.27 20.64 7.88
N LYS A 5 -12.82 20.70 6.67
CA LYS A 5 -13.86 19.77 6.22
C LYS A 5 -13.19 18.46 5.81
N GLU A 6 -13.24 17.48 6.71
CA GLU A 6 -13.01 16.08 6.38
C GLU A 6 -13.97 15.69 5.25
N THR A 7 -13.40 15.34 4.10
CA THR A 7 -14.18 14.84 2.96
C THR A 7 -14.58 13.40 3.25
N GLU A 8 -15.85 13.19 3.58
CA GLU A 8 -16.46 11.86 3.70
C GLU A 8 -16.31 11.06 2.39
N GLN A 9 -15.74 9.85 2.50
CA GLN A 9 -15.61 8.91 1.38
C GLN A 9 -16.98 8.28 1.01
N PRO A 10 -17.26 8.03 -0.28
CA PRO A 10 -18.51 7.44 -0.71
C PRO A 10 -18.66 5.99 -0.21
N LYS A 11 -19.75 5.75 0.50
CA LYS A 11 -20.20 4.48 1.09
C LYS A 11 -20.43 3.44 -0.02
N GLY A 12 -19.68 2.32 -0.08
CA GLY A 12 -20.13 1.18 -0.89
C GLY A 12 -19.15 0.07 -1.35
N ALA A 13 -17.83 0.21 -1.26
CA ALA A 13 -16.90 -0.89 -1.59
C ALA A 13 -15.97 -1.15 -0.39
N PRO A 14 -15.66 -2.42 -0.04
CA PRO A 14 -14.72 -2.71 1.03
C PRO A 14 -13.33 -2.20 0.63
N THR A 15 -12.86 -1.18 1.35
CA THR A 15 -11.48 -0.71 1.26
C THR A 15 -10.63 -1.58 2.17
N TYR A 16 -9.65 -2.27 1.62
CA TYR A 16 -8.57 -2.88 2.40
C TYR A 16 -7.47 -1.84 2.59
N CYS A 17 -7.13 -1.53 3.84
CA CYS A 17 -5.98 -0.69 4.19
C CYS A 17 -5.36 -1.23 5.47
N LYS A 18 -4.14 -1.75 5.37
CA LYS A 18 -3.38 -2.22 6.54
C LYS A 18 -2.01 -1.57 6.53
N LYS A 19 -1.63 -0.99 7.67
CA LYS A 19 -0.27 -0.55 7.96
C LYS A 19 0.31 -1.45 9.05
N GLU A 20 1.56 -1.85 8.87
CA GLU A 20 2.30 -2.64 9.85
C GLU A 20 3.70 -2.04 10.01
N PHE A 21 4.13 -1.84 11.25
CA PHE A 21 5.51 -1.46 11.54
C PHE A 21 6.38 -2.71 11.54
N LEU A 22 7.56 -2.61 10.94
CA LEU A 22 8.52 -3.72 10.82
C LEU A 22 9.55 -3.73 11.96
N THR A 23 9.39 -2.84 12.94
CA THR A 23 10.23 -2.73 14.13
C THR A 23 9.37 -2.72 15.39
N ASP A 24 9.85 -3.36 16.46
CA ASP A 24 9.14 -3.44 17.73
C ASP A 24 9.27 -2.17 18.60
N SER A 25 10.25 -1.31 18.30
CA SER A 25 10.53 -0.09 19.08
C SER A 25 10.26 1.18 18.28
N PRO A 26 9.49 2.14 18.84
CA PRO A 26 9.25 3.45 18.22
C PRO A 26 10.48 4.35 18.19
N GLU A 27 11.54 4.03 18.94
CA GLU A 27 12.80 4.80 18.95
C GLU A 27 13.73 4.45 17.78
N GLN A 28 13.49 3.34 17.09
CA GLN A 28 14.25 2.93 15.92
C GLN A 28 13.59 3.44 14.65
N SER A 29 14.39 3.69 13.61
CA SER A 29 13.93 4.08 12.26
C SER A 29 12.65 3.32 11.89
N THR A 30 11.53 4.04 11.77
CA THR A 30 10.18 3.46 11.73
C THR A 30 9.88 2.84 10.38
N SER A 31 10.48 1.69 10.13
CA SER A 31 10.20 0.93 8.92
C SER A 31 8.76 0.42 8.96
N SER A 32 8.02 0.57 7.85
CA SER A 32 6.63 0.16 7.78
C SER A 32 6.23 -0.30 6.39
N VAL A 33 5.25 -1.20 6.35
CA VAL A 33 4.59 -1.64 5.14
C VAL A 33 3.13 -1.19 5.15
N VAL A 34 2.65 -0.66 4.03
CA VAL A 34 1.24 -0.32 3.80
C VAL A 34 0.73 -1.15 2.62
N SER A 35 -0.40 -1.80 2.81
CA SER A 35 -1.14 -2.50 1.77
C SER A 35 -2.50 -1.84 1.60
N PHE A 36 -2.82 -1.41 0.39
CA PHE A 36 -4.09 -0.75 0.07
C PHE A 36 -4.75 -1.39 -1.15
N SER A 37 -6.07 -1.54 -1.09
CA SER A 37 -6.93 -1.80 -2.23
C SER A 37 -8.30 -1.17 -1.98
N GLY A 38 -8.73 -0.27 -2.85
CA GLY A 38 -9.96 0.48 -2.67
C GLY A 38 -10.21 1.47 -3.80
N ARG A 39 -11.19 2.37 -3.63
CA ARG A 39 -11.46 3.44 -4.60
C ARG A 39 -11.00 4.78 -4.05
N VAL A 40 -10.28 5.55 -4.85
CA VAL A 40 -9.81 6.90 -4.48
C VAL A 40 -10.40 7.91 -5.44
N GLN A 41 -10.84 9.04 -4.89
CA GLN A 41 -11.30 10.20 -5.63
C GLN A 41 -10.25 11.30 -5.51
N TRP A 42 -9.59 11.64 -6.62
CA TRP A 42 -8.46 12.58 -6.63
C TRP A 42 -8.90 14.04 -6.63
N GLY A 43 -10.04 14.35 -7.26
CA GLY A 43 -10.64 15.67 -7.29
C GLY A 43 -12.13 15.64 -7.00
N LYS A 44 -12.69 16.78 -6.57
CA LYS A 44 -14.12 16.91 -6.20
C LYS A 44 -15.10 16.50 -7.30
N ASN A 45 -14.67 16.61 -8.57
CA ASN A 45 -15.49 16.31 -9.74
C ASN A 45 -15.12 14.97 -10.40
N ASP A 46 -14.10 14.26 -9.91
CA ASP A 46 -13.65 13.02 -10.51
C ASP A 46 -14.49 11.84 -10.01
N LYS A 47 -14.67 10.82 -10.85
CA LYS A 47 -15.26 9.57 -10.40
C LYS A 47 -14.23 8.81 -9.55
N PRO A 48 -14.65 8.12 -8.47
CA PRO A 48 -13.74 7.26 -7.71
C PRO A 48 -13.15 6.15 -8.58
N GLU A 49 -11.83 6.07 -8.66
CA GLU A 49 -11.09 5.07 -9.43
C GLU A 49 -10.53 3.97 -8.52
N PRO A 50 -10.54 2.70 -8.96
CA PRO A 50 -9.90 1.63 -8.21
C PRO A 50 -8.39 1.83 -8.19
N ILE A 51 -7.79 1.64 -7.03
CA ILE A 51 -6.35 1.66 -6.84
C ILE A 51 -5.95 0.60 -5.84
N SER A 52 -4.89 -0.14 -6.19
CA SER A 52 -4.22 -1.08 -5.30
C SER A 52 -2.72 -0.75 -5.28
N PHE A 53 -2.10 -0.80 -4.11
CA PHE A 53 -0.65 -0.63 -3.98
C PHE A 53 -0.09 -1.34 -2.75
N LEU A 54 1.20 -1.63 -2.82
CA LEU A 54 2.06 -2.01 -1.70
C LEU A 54 3.14 -0.95 -1.54
N GLU A 55 3.30 -0.38 -0.34
CA GLU A 55 4.38 0.56 -0.02
C GLU A 55 5.22 0.01 1.11
N ILE A 56 6.55 0.10 0.96
CA ILE A 56 7.53 -0.17 2.01
C ILE A 56 8.29 1.13 2.23
N SER A 57 8.48 1.50 3.49
CA SER A 57 9.14 2.75 3.88
C SER A 57 10.03 2.56 5.09
N ASN A 58 11.01 3.44 5.25
CA ASN A 58 11.77 3.67 6.48
C ASN A 58 11.81 5.20 6.77
N CYS A 59 12.64 5.66 7.71
CA CYS A 59 12.68 7.08 8.08
C CYS A 59 13.14 8.05 6.97
N HIS A 60 13.73 7.56 5.88
CA HIS A 60 14.29 8.40 4.82
C HIS A 60 13.73 8.09 3.43
N GLU A 61 13.33 6.85 3.20
CA GLU A 61 13.03 6.35 1.86
C GLU A 61 11.71 5.59 1.83
N LYS A 62 11.12 5.55 0.64
CA LYS A 62 9.94 4.71 0.36
C LYS A 62 9.99 4.18 -1.06
N ALA A 63 9.55 2.95 -1.20
CA ALA A 63 9.29 2.32 -2.49
C ALA A 63 7.82 1.89 -2.52
N ARG A 64 7.14 2.20 -3.61
CA ARG A 64 5.72 1.90 -3.79
C ARG A 64 5.49 1.19 -5.11
N LEU A 65 4.87 0.02 -5.04
CA LEU A 65 4.44 -0.76 -6.17
C LEU A 65 2.93 -0.58 -6.35
N HIS A 66 2.52 -0.08 -7.52
CA HIS A 66 1.12 0.12 -7.86
C HIS A 66 0.63 -0.97 -8.82
N GLN A 67 -0.64 -1.36 -8.67
CA GLN A 67 -1.38 -1.98 -9.76
C GLN A 67 -1.58 -0.92 -10.84
N THR A 68 -1.03 -1.14 -12.04
CA THR A 68 -1.19 -0.22 -13.16
C THR A 68 -2.59 -0.35 -13.76
N TYR A 69 -3.05 0.68 -14.47
CA TYR A 69 -4.40 0.69 -15.07
C TYR A 69 -4.59 -0.39 -16.16
N GLU A 70 -3.49 -0.90 -16.73
CA GLU A 70 -3.49 -1.96 -17.74
C GLU A 70 -3.53 -3.37 -17.13
N MET A 71 -3.36 -3.48 -15.81
CA MET A 71 -3.19 -4.75 -15.12
C MET A 71 -4.50 -5.26 -14.54
N THR A 72 -4.85 -6.49 -14.89
CA THR A 72 -5.98 -7.21 -14.28
C THR A 72 -5.69 -7.55 -12.82
N ASP A 73 -6.74 -7.76 -12.02
CA ASP A 73 -6.59 -8.16 -10.62
C ASP A 73 -5.82 -9.49 -10.47
N ALA A 74 -5.98 -10.41 -11.44
CA ALA A 74 -5.26 -11.69 -11.43
C ALA A 74 -3.74 -11.50 -11.66
N GLU A 75 -3.36 -10.60 -12.57
CA GLU A 75 -1.96 -10.25 -12.82
C GLU A 75 -1.35 -9.54 -11.60
N TRP A 76 -2.10 -8.65 -10.96
CA TRP A 76 -1.68 -7.99 -9.73
C TRP A 76 -1.42 -8.99 -8.61
N VAL A 77 -2.37 -9.90 -8.35
CA VAL A 77 -2.20 -10.97 -7.36
C VAL A 77 -0.99 -11.85 -7.68
N MET A 78 -0.75 -12.16 -8.95
CA MET A 78 0.42 -12.93 -9.37
C MET A 78 1.73 -12.17 -9.12
N GLN A 79 1.76 -10.86 -9.40
CA GLN A 79 2.94 -10.01 -9.16
C GLN A 79 3.26 -9.92 -7.66
N VAL A 80 2.26 -9.72 -6.81
CA VAL A 80 2.44 -9.69 -5.35
C VAL A 80 2.94 -11.04 -4.82
N LYS A 81 2.42 -12.17 -5.35
CA LYS A 81 2.92 -13.52 -5.01
C LYS A 81 4.39 -13.69 -5.41
N ARG A 82 4.78 -13.25 -6.61
CA ARG A 82 6.19 -13.30 -7.07
C ARG A 82 7.11 -12.45 -6.19
N LEU A 83 6.65 -11.27 -5.75
CA LEU A 83 7.39 -10.42 -4.83
C LEU A 83 7.61 -11.13 -3.48
N ARG A 84 6.56 -11.74 -2.91
CA ARG A 84 6.68 -12.55 -1.69
C ARG A 84 7.72 -13.65 -1.84
N ASP A 85 7.66 -14.41 -2.94
CA ASP A 85 8.57 -15.54 -3.17
C ASP A 85 10.02 -15.05 -3.33
N HIS A 86 10.23 -13.91 -4.00
CA HIS A 86 11.55 -13.27 -4.11
C HIS A 86 12.09 -12.84 -2.74
N ILE A 87 11.28 -12.21 -1.89
CA ILE A 87 11.66 -11.82 -0.53
C ILE A 87 12.02 -13.05 0.30
N ASN A 88 11.21 -14.12 0.25
CA ASN A 88 11.50 -15.36 0.97
C ASN A 88 12.84 -15.99 0.55
N ASN A 89 13.17 -15.96 -0.74
CA ASN A 89 14.47 -16.44 -1.22
C ASN A 89 15.63 -15.59 -0.68
N TYR A 90 15.46 -14.25 -0.65
CA TYR A 90 16.47 -13.37 -0.08
C TYR A 90 16.64 -13.58 1.43
N LEU A 91 15.54 -13.75 2.17
CA LEU A 91 15.57 -14.10 3.59
C LEU A 91 16.32 -15.42 3.83
N THR A 92 16.02 -16.46 3.03
CA THR A 92 16.73 -17.75 3.11
C THR A 92 18.24 -17.57 2.94
N PHE A 93 18.68 -16.71 2.02
CA PHE A 93 20.10 -16.39 1.83
C PHE A 93 20.71 -15.62 3.02
N LEU A 94 19.95 -14.76 3.70
CA LEU A 94 20.44 -14.02 4.87
C LEU A 94 20.54 -14.88 6.14
N GLU A 95 19.75 -15.96 6.22
CA GLU A 95 19.72 -16.87 7.37
C GLU A 95 20.77 -17.99 7.31
N THR A 96 21.51 -18.11 6.20
CA THR A 96 22.64 -19.04 6.04
C THR A 96 23.97 -18.42 6.46
#